data_AF-A0A839Z679-F1
#
_entry.id   AF-A0A839Z679-F1
#
_cell.length_a   1.000
_cell.length_b   1.000
_cell.length_c   1.000
_cell.angle_alpha   90.00
_cell.angle_beta   90.00
_cell.angle_gamma   90.00
#
_symmetry.space_group_name_H-M   'P 1'
#
loop_
_entity.id
_entity.type
_entity.pdbx_description
1 polymer ?
#
loop_
_entity_poly.entity_id
_entity_poly.type
_entity_poly.pdbx_seq_one_letter_code
_entity_poly.pdbx_strand_id
1 'polypeptide(L)'
;MPLQKQAVFDGPNDVRLRLWEPAAQGGIPILQQGEGASEGHSDVPRARSGGLHGGCCAIFVPSGELILATPDANGHDISPMPPPIDRIAALEAAPERLDIALRHGTAPRR
;
A
#
# COMPACT_ATOMS: atom_id res chain seq x y z
N MET A 1 -32.86 3.56 7.31
CA MET A 1 -31.81 4.44 7.86
C MET A 1 -30.49 3.96 7.29
N PRO A 2 -29.75 4.74 6.47
CA PRO A 2 -28.41 4.33 6.10
C PRO A 2 -27.55 4.28 7.37
N LEU A 3 -26.79 3.20 7.56
CA LEU A 3 -25.80 3.10 8.63
C LEU A 3 -24.80 4.25 8.45
N GLN A 4 -24.69 5.11 9.45
CA GLN A 4 -23.63 6.11 9.49
C GLN A 4 -22.30 5.37 9.63
N LYS A 5 -21.44 5.50 8.62
CA LYS A 5 -20.15 4.81 8.63
C LYS A 5 -19.23 5.46 9.66
N GLN A 6 -18.69 4.63 10.55
CA GLN A 6 -17.66 5.05 11.48
C GLN A 6 -16.45 5.52 10.67
N ALA A 7 -15.86 6.66 11.05
CA ALA A 7 -14.59 7.08 10.49
C ALA A 7 -13.50 6.13 10.98
N VAL A 8 -12.84 5.45 10.06
CA VAL A 8 -11.71 4.54 10.33
C VAL A 8 -10.41 5.24 9.97
N PHE A 9 -9.46 5.19 10.90
CA PHE A 9 -8.06 5.47 10.65
C PHE A 9 -7.31 4.14 10.58
N ASP A 10 -6.74 3.85 9.42
CA ASP A 10 -5.98 2.61 9.20
C ASP A 10 -4.55 2.77 9.74
N GLY A 11 -4.04 1.73 10.38
CA GLY A 11 -2.69 1.72 10.94
C GLY A 11 -1.65 1.69 9.82
N PRO A 12 -0.96 0.57 9.57
CA PRO A 12 -0.08 0.42 8.42
C PRO A 12 -0.82 -0.11 7.17
N ASN A 13 -0.60 0.53 6.01
CA ASN A 13 -0.94 -0.05 4.70
C ASN A 13 0.13 0.18 3.63
N ASP A 14 0.10 -0.65 2.60
CA ASP A 14 1.08 -0.65 1.50
C ASP A 14 0.60 0.08 0.25
N VAL A 15 -0.36 1.01 0.38
CA VAL A 15 -0.86 1.81 -0.77
C VAL A 15 0.28 2.53 -1.49
N ARG A 16 1.32 2.97 -0.77
CA ARG A 16 2.51 3.60 -1.36
C ARG A 16 3.35 2.64 -2.19
N LEU A 17 3.50 1.39 -1.75
CA LEU A 17 4.23 0.38 -2.51
C LEU A 17 3.59 0.18 -3.88
N ARG A 18 2.25 0.08 -3.91
CA ARG A 18 1.45 -0.06 -5.14
C ARG A 18 1.56 1.13 -6.09
N LEU A 19 1.85 2.32 -5.59
CA LEU A 19 2.12 3.50 -6.42
C LEU A 19 3.57 3.53 -6.92
N TRP A 20 4.52 3.18 -6.05
CA TRP A 20 5.94 3.26 -6.37
C TRP A 20 6.35 2.21 -7.41
N GLU A 21 5.86 0.97 -7.32
CA GLU A 21 6.28 -0.12 -8.22
C GLU A 21 6.10 0.19 -9.72
N PRO A 22 4.91 0.63 -10.20
CA PRO A 22 4.76 1.05 -11.59
C PRO A 22 5.64 2.25 -11.93
N ALA A 23 5.76 3.23 -11.04
CA ALA A 23 6.56 4.44 -11.29
C ALA A 23 8.06 4.13 -11.44
N ALA A 24 8.59 3.23 -10.61
CA ALA A 24 9.97 2.75 -10.70
C ALA A 24 10.24 2.01 -12.02
N GLN A 25 9.20 1.41 -12.62
CA GLN A 25 9.26 0.75 -13.93
C GLN A 25 8.96 1.69 -15.10
N GLY A 26 8.83 3.01 -14.85
CA GLY A 26 8.52 4.01 -15.88
C GLY A 26 7.03 4.11 -16.25
N GLY A 27 6.16 3.41 -15.54
CA GLY A 27 4.70 3.48 -15.67
C GLY A 27 4.09 4.67 -14.92
N ILE A 28 2.77 4.85 -15.08
CA ILE A 28 2.03 5.92 -14.41
C ILE A 28 1.54 5.42 -13.04
N PRO A 29 1.93 6.05 -11.92
CA PRO A 29 1.39 5.74 -10.61
C PRO A 29 -0.05 6.24 -10.51
N ILE A 30 -1.02 5.33 -10.51
CA ILE A 30 -2.45 5.68 -10.43
C ILE A 30 -3.06 5.05 -9.18
N LEU A 31 -3.39 5.88 -8.19
CA LEU A 31 -4.44 5.57 -7.23
C LEU A 31 -5.74 5.63 -8.02
N GLN A 32 -6.27 4.48 -8.44
CA GLN A 32 -7.43 4.46 -9.34
C GLN A 32 -8.58 5.28 -8.75
N GLN A 33 -8.87 6.39 -9.43
CA GLN A 33 -10.03 7.24 -9.20
C GLN A 33 -11.17 6.73 -10.09
N GLY A 34 -12.42 7.08 -9.77
CA GLY A 34 -13.56 6.67 -10.59
C GLY A 34 -14.06 5.28 -10.22
N GLU A 35 -13.92 4.29 -11.12
CA GLU A 35 -14.49 2.94 -10.95
C GLU A 35 -13.73 2.05 -9.96
N GLY A 36 -12.49 2.43 -9.61
CA GLY A 36 -11.66 1.69 -8.66
C GLY A 36 -10.82 0.60 -9.33
N ALA A 37 -9.86 0.05 -8.58
CA ALA A 37 -8.90 -0.93 -9.08
C ALA A 37 -9.49 -2.33 -9.20
N SER A 38 -9.17 -3.00 -10.31
CA SER A 38 -9.52 -4.41 -10.54
C SER A 38 -8.86 -5.37 -9.55
N GLU A 39 -7.78 -4.94 -8.89
CA GLU A 39 -7.01 -5.74 -7.93
C GLU A 39 -6.62 -4.92 -6.69
N GLY A 40 -5.97 -5.56 -5.72
CA GLY A 40 -5.53 -4.94 -4.46
C GLY A 40 -6.65 -4.78 -3.44
N HIS A 41 -6.34 -4.18 -2.29
CA HIS A 41 -7.30 -3.98 -1.20
C HIS A 41 -7.81 -2.54 -1.08
N SER A 42 -7.08 -1.56 -1.64
CA SER A 42 -7.31 -0.15 -1.39
C SER A 42 -7.31 0.67 -2.68
N ASP A 43 -8.38 1.44 -2.86
CA ASP A 43 -8.52 2.52 -3.84
C ASP A 43 -9.51 3.56 -3.31
N VAL A 44 -9.69 4.66 -4.03
CA VAL A 44 -10.55 5.77 -3.57
C VAL A 44 -12.02 5.37 -3.42
N PRO A 45 -12.64 4.65 -4.37
CA PRO A 45 -14.02 4.17 -4.20
C PRO A 45 -14.20 3.27 -2.99
N ARG A 46 -13.30 2.30 -2.78
CA ARG A 46 -13.34 1.39 -1.62
C ARG A 46 -13.13 2.12 -0.32
N ALA A 47 -12.16 3.02 -0.24
CA ALA A 47 -11.91 3.85 0.94
C ALA A 47 -13.15 4.67 1.34
N ARG A 48 -13.79 5.35 0.37
CA ARG A 48 -15.04 6.09 0.59
C ARG A 48 -16.20 5.19 1.00
N SER A 49 -16.31 4.02 0.36
CA SER A 49 -17.36 3.05 0.65
C SER A 49 -17.23 2.46 2.06
N GLY A 50 -16.01 2.21 2.53
CA GLY A 50 -15.70 1.61 3.83
C GLY A 50 -15.52 2.61 4.98
N GLY A 51 -15.46 3.92 4.70
CA GLY A 51 -15.27 4.93 5.75
C GLY A 51 -13.81 5.12 6.17
N LEU A 52 -12.84 4.77 5.32
CA LEU A 52 -11.43 5.04 5.54
C LEU A 52 -11.16 6.53 5.32
N HIS A 53 -10.87 7.26 6.40
CA HIS A 53 -10.64 8.72 6.37
C HIS A 53 -9.16 9.09 6.37
N GLY A 54 -8.28 8.14 6.64
CA GLY A 54 -6.83 8.32 6.62
C GLY A 54 -6.12 7.08 7.15
N GLY A 55 -4.79 7.12 7.13
CA GLY A 55 -3.97 6.07 7.72
C GLY A 55 -2.48 6.30 7.52
N CYS A 56 -1.65 5.43 8.10
CA CYS A 56 -0.21 5.47 7.90
C CYS A 56 0.18 4.54 6.75
N CYS A 57 0.63 5.12 5.64
CA CYS A 57 1.22 4.30 4.58
C CYS A 57 2.67 3.94 4.92
N ALA A 58 2.99 2.65 4.89
CA ALA A 58 4.31 2.14 5.20
C ALA A 58 5.36 2.57 4.16
N ILE A 59 6.61 2.71 4.60
CA ILE A 59 7.79 2.74 3.74
C ILE A 59 8.39 1.34 3.83
N PHE A 60 8.04 0.50 2.85
CA PHE A 60 8.48 -0.89 2.81
C PHE A 60 9.54 -1.10 1.73
N VAL A 61 10.72 -1.56 2.13
CA VAL A 61 11.79 -1.95 1.20
C VAL A 61 11.79 -3.49 1.11
N PRO A 62 11.43 -4.07 -0.05
CA PRO A 62 11.43 -5.51 -0.24
C PRO A 62 12.87 -6.02 -0.22
N SER A 63 13.09 -7.14 0.48
CA SER A 63 14.40 -7.80 0.58
C SER A 63 14.57 -8.98 -0.39
N GLY A 64 13.59 -9.19 -1.27
CA GLY A 64 13.51 -10.30 -2.23
C GLY A 64 12.06 -10.54 -2.66
N GLU A 65 11.79 -11.68 -3.30
CA GLU A 65 10.42 -12.11 -3.56
C GLU A 65 9.70 -12.48 -2.27
N LEU A 66 8.45 -12.02 -2.12
CA LEU A 66 7.55 -12.49 -1.09
C LEU A 66 6.96 -13.83 -1.52
N ILE A 67 7.34 -14.89 -0.81
CA ILE A 67 6.76 -16.22 -0.99
C ILE A 67 5.68 -16.38 0.07
N LEU A 68 4.42 -16.35 -0.36
CA LEU A 68 3.27 -16.59 0.50
C LEU A 68 2.85 -18.06 0.38
N ALA A 69 2.88 -18.79 1.49
CA ALA A 69 2.33 -20.14 1.50
C ALA A 69 0.79 -20.07 1.52
N THR A 70 0.16 -21.10 0.96
CA THR A 70 -1.29 -21.21 1.04
C THR A 70 -1.67 -21.62 2.46
N PRO A 71 -2.58 -20.91 3.14
CA PRO A 71 -3.02 -21.28 4.48
C PRO A 71 -3.64 -22.68 4.50
N ASP A 72 -3.42 -23.43 5.58
CA ASP A 72 -4.05 -24.73 5.80
C ASP A 72 -5.57 -24.58 6.10
N ALA A 73 -6.27 -25.70 6.26
CA ALA A 73 -7.71 -25.70 6.53
C ALA A 73 -8.11 -24.98 7.84
N ASN A 74 -7.16 -24.72 8.74
CA ASN A 74 -7.35 -24.00 9.99
C ASN A 74 -6.86 -22.53 9.90
N GLY A 75 -6.39 -22.10 8.74
CA GLY A 75 -5.86 -20.76 8.50
C GLY A 75 -4.41 -20.56 8.93
N HIS A 76 -3.65 -21.62 9.22
CA HIS A 76 -2.22 -21.49 9.50
C HIS A 76 -1.44 -21.33 8.21
N ASP A 77 -0.54 -20.36 8.20
CA ASP A 77 0.44 -20.14 7.14
C ASP A 77 1.85 -20.12 7.75
N ILE A 78 2.77 -20.82 7.08
CA ILE A 78 4.20 -20.83 7.41
C ILE A 78 4.98 -20.31 6.20
N SER A 79 4.70 -19.07 5.84
CA SER A 79 5.45 -18.35 4.82
C SER A 79 6.92 -18.22 5.26
N PRO A 80 7.89 -18.61 4.41
CA PRO A 80 9.30 -18.48 4.75
C PRO A 80 9.66 -17.01 4.91
N MET A 81 10.51 -16.71 5.91
CA MET A 81 11.02 -15.35 6.07
C MET A 81 11.90 -15.00 4.86
N PRO A 82 11.68 -13.85 4.20
CA PRO A 82 12.58 -13.41 3.14
C PRO A 82 13.99 -13.16 3.70
N PRO A 83 15.03 -13.20 2.85
CA PRO A 83 16.39 -12.95 3.30
C PRO A 83 16.50 -11.54 3.90
N PRO A 84 17.43 -11.31 4.85
CA PRO A 84 17.67 -9.98 5.37
C PRO A 84 18.21 -9.08 4.26
N ILE A 85 17.75 -7.83 4.22
CA ILE A 85 18.33 -6.79 3.38
C ILE A 85 19.49 -6.11 4.11
N ASP A 86 20.52 -5.72 3.36
CA ASP A 86 21.57 -4.88 3.91
C ASP A 86 21.00 -3.54 4.40
N ARG A 87 21.44 -3.10 5.59
CA ARG A 87 20.91 -1.91 6.25
C ARG A 87 21.17 -0.64 5.43
N ILE A 88 22.33 -0.52 4.79
CA ILE A 88 22.69 0.67 4.02
C ILE A 88 21.87 0.70 2.74
N ALA A 89 21.77 -0.43 2.04
CA ALA A 89 20.91 -0.54 0.85
C ALA A 89 19.45 -0.19 1.17
N ALA A 90 18.92 -0.66 2.31
CA ALA A 90 17.57 -0.31 2.74
C ALA A 90 17.39 1.19 3.02
N LEU A 91 18.40 1.82 3.64
CA LEU A 91 18.38 3.25 3.96
C LEU A 91 18.41 4.12 2.70
N GLU A 92 19.18 3.72 1.69
CA GLU A 92 19.28 4.44 0.41
C GLU A 92 18.00 4.31 -0.42
N ALA A 93 17.30 3.18 -0.33
CA ALA A 93 16.08 2.90 -1.09
C ALA A 93 14.79 3.50 -0.46
N ALA A 94 14.81 3.82 0.83
CA ALA A 94 13.65 4.34 1.55
C ALA A 94 13.17 5.74 1.07
N PRO A 95 14.06 6.72 0.77
CA PRO A 95 13.68 8.02 0.25
C PRO A 95 12.89 7.98 -1.06
N GLU A 96 13.22 7.06 -1.98
CA GLU A 96 12.50 6.92 -3.26
C GLU A 96 11.01 6.56 -3.06
N ARG A 97 10.74 5.73 -2.06
CA ARG A 97 9.38 5.32 -1.66
C ARG A 97 8.65 6.42 -0.89
N LEU A 98 9.37 7.34 -0.26
CA LEU A 98 8.77 8.53 0.35
C LEU A 98 8.40 9.56 -0.72
N ASP A 99 9.26 9.76 -1.72
CA ASP A 99 9.12 10.78 -2.76
C ASP A 99 7.85 10.59 -3.60
N ILE A 100 7.42 9.36 -3.87
CA ILE A 100 6.15 9.08 -4.56
C ILE A 100 4.95 9.75 -3.87
N ALA A 101 4.96 9.83 -2.54
CA ALA A 101 3.89 10.46 -1.77
C ALA A 101 3.94 11.99 -1.85
N LEU A 102 5.12 12.58 -2.03
CA LEU A 102 5.27 14.03 -2.19
C LEU A 102 4.84 14.46 -3.60
N ARG A 103 5.21 13.67 -4.62
CA ARG A 103 4.88 13.97 -6.03
C ARG A 103 3.40 13.77 -6.35
N HIS A 104 2.74 12.81 -5.71
CA HIS A 104 1.37 12.42 -6.05
C HIS A 104 0.35 12.58 -4.90
N GLY A 105 0.80 12.97 -3.70
CA GLY A 105 -0.07 13.13 -2.52
C GLY A 105 -0.68 14.51 -2.33
N THR A 106 -0.43 15.47 -3.22
CA THR A 106 -1.03 16.81 -3.15
C THR A 106 -2.36 16.83 -3.91
N ALA A 107 -3.41 16.31 -3.27
CA ALA A 107 -4.75 16.80 -3.60
C ALA A 107 -4.79 18.32 -3.31
N PRO A 108 -5.50 19.13 -4.12
CA PRO A 108 -5.63 20.55 -3.86
C PRO A 108 -6.19 20.74 -2.44
N ARG A 109 -5.48 21.54 -1.63
CA ARG A 109 -5.99 21.97 -0.31
C ARG A 109 -7.31 22.71 -0.59
N ARG A 110 -8.40 22.20 -0.04
CA ARG A 110 -9.67 22.92 0.03
C ARG A 110 -9.52 24.15 0.92
#